data_AF-A0A941FU82-F1
#
_entry.id   AF-A0A941FU82-F1
#
_cell.length_a   1.000
_cell.length_b   1.000
_cell.length_c   1.000
_cell.angle_alpha   90.00
_cell.angle_beta   90.00
_cell.angle_gamma   90.00
#
_symmetry.space_group_name_H-M   'P 1'
#
loop_
_entity.id
_entity.type
_entity.pdbx_description
1 polymer ?
#
loop_
_entity_poly.entity_id
_entity_poly.type
_entity_poly.pdbx_seq_one_letter_code
_entity_poly.pdbx_strand_id
1 'polypeptide(L)'
;MNTERLSEMIYHSNPLVNEGVLQAAIDGLLDYLAVSYQTKSEKEIKILKQIILEEGGNGTSYLIGSHIHATRSQAALFNGFQAHLLDYDDVHSDVRGHPSAVILSALLAVGEPEMTGKRF
;
A
#
# COMPACT_ATOMS: atom_id res chain seq x y z
N MET A 1 -26.33 -10.40 9.43
CA MET A 1 -26.01 -11.60 8.64
C MET A 1 -25.12 -11.33 7.40
N ASN A 2 -24.59 -10.11 7.19
CA ASN A 2 -23.74 -9.82 6.02
C ASN A 2 -22.23 -9.71 6.37
N THR A 3 -21.89 -9.20 7.56
CA THR A 3 -20.48 -9.04 7.99
C THR A 3 -19.78 -10.38 8.19
N GLU A 4 -20.41 -11.32 8.89
CA GLU A 4 -19.87 -12.66 9.13
C GLU A 4 -19.62 -13.39 7.81
N ARG A 5 -20.62 -13.38 6.90
CA ARG A 5 -20.49 -13.98 5.57
C ARG A 5 -19.32 -13.39 4.78
N LEU A 6 -19.13 -12.07 4.79
CA LEU A 6 -18.01 -11.43 4.10
C LEU A 6 -16.66 -11.84 4.72
N SER A 7 -16.58 -11.88 6.05
CA SER A 7 -15.38 -12.31 6.76
C SER A 7 -15.00 -13.75 6.40
N GLU A 8 -15.97 -14.66 6.38
CA GLU A 8 -15.77 -16.06 5.98
C GLU A 8 -15.29 -16.18 4.53
N MET A 9 -15.88 -15.40 3.61
CA MET A 9 -15.47 -15.38 2.20
C MET A 9 -14.02 -14.89 2.02
N ILE A 10 -13.60 -13.87 2.78
CA ILE A 10 -12.22 -13.38 2.75
C ILE A 10 -11.27 -14.43 3.34
N TYR A 11 -11.60 -14.96 4.52
CA TYR A 11 -10.73 -15.89 5.25
C TYR A 11 -10.46 -17.18 4.46
N HIS A 12 -11.49 -17.71 3.78
CA HIS A 12 -11.38 -18.92 2.97
C HIS A 12 -11.00 -18.68 1.51
N SER A 13 -10.72 -17.44 1.11
CA SER A 13 -10.27 -17.15 -0.25
C SER A 13 -8.87 -17.72 -0.51
N ASN A 14 -8.66 -18.22 -1.74
CA ASN A 14 -7.34 -18.63 -2.21
C ASN A 14 -7.10 -18.06 -3.62
N PRO A 15 -6.61 -16.81 -3.73
CA PRO A 15 -6.43 -16.16 -5.03
C PRO A 15 -5.33 -16.83 -5.88
N LEU A 16 -4.42 -17.58 -5.25
CA LEU A 16 -3.27 -18.21 -5.93
C LEU A 16 -3.66 -19.35 -6.88
N VAL A 17 -4.90 -19.84 -6.84
CA VAL A 17 -5.38 -20.86 -7.78
C VAL A 17 -5.62 -20.30 -9.19
N ASN A 18 -5.68 -18.97 -9.34
CA ASN A 18 -5.90 -18.30 -10.61
C ASN A 18 -4.66 -17.49 -10.99
N GLU A 19 -3.91 -17.98 -11.98
CA GLU A 19 -2.68 -17.34 -12.46
C GLU A 19 -2.93 -15.91 -12.98
N GLY A 20 -4.09 -15.66 -13.60
CA GLY A 20 -4.45 -14.33 -14.07
C GLY A 20 -4.66 -13.33 -12.94
N VAL A 21 -5.21 -13.77 -11.81
CA VAL A 21 -5.35 -12.94 -10.60
C VAL A 21 -3.99 -12.63 -9.99
N LEU A 22 -3.09 -13.62 -9.94
CA LEU A 22 -1.73 -13.41 -9.45
C LEU A 22 -0.96 -12.42 -10.34
N GLN A 23 -1.06 -12.56 -11.66
CA GLN A 23 -0.40 -11.63 -12.59
C GLN A 23 -0.95 -10.21 -12.45
N ALA A 24 -2.28 -10.04 -12.34
CA ALA A 24 -2.89 -8.73 -12.14
C ALA A 24 -2.44 -8.07 -10.83
N ALA A 25 -2.26 -8.85 -9.75
CA ALA A 25 -1.74 -8.34 -8.49
C ALA A 25 -0.27 -7.89 -8.61
N ILE A 26 0.55 -8.63 -9.35
CA ILE A 26 1.94 -8.24 -9.64
C ILE A 26 1.97 -6.95 -10.46
N ASP A 27 1.16 -6.86 -11.50
CA ASP A 27 1.09 -5.67 -12.37
C ASP A 27 0.64 -4.43 -11.57
N GLY A 28 -0.39 -4.57 -10.71
CA GLY A 28 -0.85 -3.51 -9.83
C GLY A 28 0.20 -3.08 -8.80
N LEU A 29 0.98 -4.02 -8.25
CA LEU A 29 2.09 -3.71 -7.37
C LEU A 29 3.19 -2.92 -8.09
N LEU A 30 3.53 -3.32 -9.32
CA LEU A 30 4.53 -2.63 -10.14
C LEU A 30 4.08 -1.20 -10.49
N ASP A 31 2.81 -1.03 -10.88
CA ASP A 31 2.21 0.28 -11.15
C ASP A 31 2.26 1.18 -9.91
N TYR A 32 1.76 0.69 -8.78
CA TYR A 32 1.78 1.40 -7.49
C TYR A 32 3.18 1.85 -7.08
N LEU A 33 4.20 0.99 -7.24
CA LEU A 33 5.58 1.34 -6.93
C LEU A 33 6.14 2.38 -7.90
N ALA A 34 5.81 2.29 -9.19
CA ALA A 34 6.26 3.24 -10.20
C ALA A 34 5.69 4.64 -9.93
N VAL A 35 4.39 4.76 -9.69
CA VAL A 35 3.75 6.06 -9.38
C VAL A 35 4.24 6.63 -8.05
N SER A 36 4.37 5.80 -7.01
CA SER A 36 4.89 6.24 -5.71
C SER A 36 6.34 6.74 -5.80
N TYR A 37 7.17 6.07 -6.61
CA TYR A 37 8.56 6.48 -6.77
C TYR A 37 8.68 7.77 -7.59
N GLN A 38 7.80 7.99 -8.58
CA GLN A 38 7.76 9.21 -9.37
C GLN A 38 7.52 10.45 -8.50
N THR A 39 6.72 10.33 -7.44
CA THR A 39 6.34 11.45 -6.55
C THR A 39 7.36 11.74 -5.44
N LYS A 40 8.42 10.93 -5.29
CA LYS A 40 9.37 10.99 -4.14
C LYS A 40 10.01 12.37 -3.87
N SER A 41 10.08 13.24 -4.89
CA SER A 41 10.73 14.55 -4.83
C SER A 41 9.76 15.72 -4.64
N GLU A 42 8.45 15.46 -4.67
CA GLU A 42 7.41 16.48 -4.52
C GLU A 42 7.47 17.17 -3.14
N LYS A 43 7.06 18.44 -3.09
CA LYS A 43 7.15 19.25 -1.86
C LYS A 43 6.24 18.70 -0.76
N GLU A 44 5.07 18.18 -1.12
CA GLU A 44 4.07 17.61 -0.22
C GLU A 44 4.63 16.37 0.49
N ILE A 45 5.37 15.53 -0.24
CA ILE A 45 6.07 14.37 0.31
C ILE A 45 7.12 14.78 1.34
N LYS A 46 7.86 15.87 1.10
CA LYS A 46 8.84 16.40 2.06
C LYS A 46 8.16 16.92 3.33
N ILE A 47 7.03 17.62 3.19
CA ILE A 47 6.25 18.14 4.32
C ILE A 47 5.72 17.00 5.19
N LEU A 48 5.05 16.02 4.59
CA LEU A 48 4.49 14.89 5.35
C LEU A 48 5.59 14.07 6.04
N LYS A 49 6.72 13.86 5.35
CA LYS A 49 7.90 13.21 5.93
C LYS A 49 8.42 13.96 7.16
N GLN A 50 8.51 15.28 7.09
CA GLN A 50 8.96 16.10 8.23
C GLN A 50 8.01 15.97 9.42
N ILE A 51 6.69 16.00 9.19
CA ILE A 51 5.68 15.81 10.23
C ILE A 51 5.84 14.44 10.92
N ILE A 52 6.02 13.37 10.14
CA ILE A 52 6.23 12.01 10.67
C ILE A 52 7.51 11.93 11.53
N LEU A 53 8.60 12.55 11.08
CA LEU A 53 9.86 12.57 11.84
C LEU A 53 9.73 13.35 13.15
N GLU A 54 8.97 14.45 13.17
CA GLU A 54 8.71 15.24 14.37
C GLU A 54 7.81 14.51 15.38
N GLU A 55 6.81 13.76 14.89
CA GLU A 55 5.94 12.94 15.74
C GLU A 55 6.72 11.78 16.38
N GLY A 56 7.69 11.20 15.66
CA GLY A 56 8.50 10.09 16.12
C GLY A 56 7.71 8.77 16.26
N GLY A 57 8.27 7.83 17.03
CA GLY A 57 7.69 6.50 17.26
C GLY A 57 8.68 5.35 17.03
N ASN A 58 8.28 4.13 17.37
CA ASN A 58 9.10 2.94 17.11
C ASN A 58 8.94 2.50 15.65
N GLY A 59 9.82 3.00 14.79
CA GLY A 59 9.72 2.78 13.35
C GLY A 59 10.18 1.40 12.90
N THR A 60 9.28 0.63 12.31
CA THR A 60 9.56 -0.71 11.75
C THR A 60 9.19 -0.85 10.28
N SER A 61 8.50 0.15 9.70
CA SER A 61 8.00 0.11 8.33
C SER A 61 8.60 1.22 7.48
N TYR A 62 8.87 0.92 6.22
CA TYR A 62 9.54 1.85 5.30
C TYR A 62 8.58 2.89 4.70
N LEU A 63 9.08 4.11 4.57
CA LEU A 63 8.50 5.13 3.70
C LEU A 63 9.09 4.97 2.27
N ILE A 64 8.24 4.68 1.28
CA ILE A 64 8.66 4.34 -0.09
C ILE A 64 9.53 5.44 -0.70
N GLY A 65 10.62 5.03 -1.36
CA GLY A 65 11.57 5.95 -1.99
C GLY A 65 12.43 6.74 -0.99
N SER A 66 12.54 6.28 0.26
CA SER A 66 13.40 6.89 1.28
C SER A 66 14.11 5.84 2.16
N HIS A 67 15.04 6.31 3.01
CA HIS A 67 15.73 5.49 4.01
C HIS A 67 15.15 5.66 5.42
N ILE A 68 13.90 6.12 5.53
CA ILE A 68 13.24 6.40 6.81
C ILE A 68 12.32 5.25 7.17
N HIS A 69 12.41 4.84 8.44
CA HIS A 69 11.43 3.97 9.09
C HIS A 69 10.46 4.79 9.92
N ALA A 70 9.20 4.43 9.86
CA ALA A 70 8.12 5.01 10.64
C ALA A 70 7.26 3.89 11.26
N THR A 71 6.35 4.26 12.15
CA THR A 71 5.36 3.29 12.65
C THR A 71 4.51 2.77 11.49
N ARG A 72 3.90 1.59 11.64
CA ARG A 72 3.05 0.99 10.59
C ARG A 72 1.95 1.96 10.11
N SER A 73 1.29 2.66 11.03
CA SER A 73 0.24 3.64 10.69
C SER A 73 0.78 4.85 9.91
N GLN A 74 1.93 5.41 10.32
CA GLN A 74 2.58 6.52 9.60
C GLN A 74 3.05 6.09 8.21
N ALA A 75 3.60 4.89 8.08
CA ALA A 75 4.01 4.34 6.79
C ALA A 75 2.81 4.12 5.85
N ALA A 76 1.70 3.58 6.35
CA ALA A 76 0.48 3.44 5.55
C ALA A 76 -0.06 4.79 5.08
N LEU A 77 -0.12 5.79 5.97
CA LEU A 77 -0.55 7.15 5.63
C LEU A 77 0.34 7.78 4.56
N PHE A 78 1.65 7.76 4.78
CA PHE A 78 2.62 8.35 3.86
C PHE A 78 2.60 7.67 2.50
N ASN A 79 2.68 6.34 2.47
CA ASN A 79 2.75 5.59 1.23
C ASN A 79 1.45 5.73 0.42
N GLY A 80 0.28 5.77 1.07
CA GLY A 80 -0.99 5.97 0.38
C GLY A 80 -1.14 7.38 -0.18
N PHE A 81 -0.78 8.39 0.62
CA PHE A 81 -0.70 9.77 0.15
C PHE A 81 0.27 9.92 -1.02
N GLN A 82 1.42 9.25 -0.95
CA GLN A 82 2.45 9.30 -1.99
C GLN A 82 2.01 8.66 -3.31
N ALA A 83 1.33 7.52 -3.25
CA ALA A 83 0.82 6.82 -4.42
C ALA A 83 -0.22 7.65 -5.17
N HIS A 84 -1.11 8.32 -4.43
CA HIS A 84 -2.24 9.05 -5.00
C HIS A 84 -1.97 10.55 -5.26
N LEU A 85 -0.78 11.06 -4.93
CA LEU A 85 -0.49 12.50 -4.93
C LEU A 85 -0.74 13.20 -6.28
N LEU A 86 -0.50 12.51 -7.39
CA LEU A 86 -0.58 13.07 -8.75
C LEU A 86 -1.73 12.49 -9.59
N ASP A 87 -2.64 11.73 -8.99
CA ASP A 87 -3.75 11.04 -9.69
C ASP A 87 -3.27 10.13 -10.85
N TYR A 88 -2.09 9.53 -10.71
CA TYR A 88 -1.51 8.60 -11.70
C TYR A 88 -1.74 7.13 -11.36
N ASP A 89 -2.13 6.86 -10.12
CA ASP A 89 -2.42 5.52 -9.62
C ASP A 89 -3.67 4.92 -10.27
N ASP A 90 -3.76 3.59 -10.20
CA ASP A 90 -4.84 2.84 -10.80
C ASP A 90 -6.25 3.23 -10.32
N VAL A 91 -7.24 2.82 -11.11
CA VAL A 91 -8.66 2.96 -10.78
C VAL A 91 -9.38 1.63 -10.97
N HIS A 92 -10.43 1.40 -10.19
CA HIS A 92 -11.31 0.25 -10.37
C HIS A 92 -12.78 0.68 -10.45
N SER A 93 -13.48 0.23 -11.50
CA SER A 93 -14.84 0.68 -11.81
C SER A 93 -15.85 0.36 -10.70
N ASP A 94 -15.80 -0.84 -10.11
CA ASP A 94 -16.71 -1.24 -9.03
C ASP A 94 -16.48 -0.48 -7.73
N VAL A 95 -15.23 -0.05 -7.48
CA VAL A 95 -14.88 0.79 -6.33
C VAL A 95 -15.23 2.24 -6.61
N ARG A 96 -15.20 2.64 -7.90
CA ARG A 96 -15.28 4.02 -8.37
C ARG A 96 -14.25 4.90 -7.65
N GLY A 97 -13.01 4.42 -7.59
CA GLY A 97 -11.89 5.07 -6.91
C GLY A 97 -10.58 4.31 -7.14
N HIS A 98 -9.60 4.58 -6.28
CA HIS A 98 -8.20 4.16 -6.40
C HIS A 98 -7.84 3.11 -5.33
N PRO A 99 -8.11 1.81 -5.57
CA PRO A 99 -7.98 0.80 -4.53
C PRO A 99 -6.52 0.48 -4.16
N SER A 100 -5.60 0.47 -5.13
CA SER A 100 -4.22 0.04 -4.88
C SER A 100 -3.47 1.01 -3.98
N ALA A 101 -3.72 2.31 -4.10
CA ALA A 101 -3.18 3.32 -3.19
C ALA A 101 -3.60 3.12 -1.73
N VAL A 102 -4.71 2.43 -1.46
CA VAL A 102 -5.16 2.12 -0.10
C VAL A 102 -4.62 0.75 0.35
N ILE A 103 -4.85 -0.28 -0.47
CA ILE A 103 -4.58 -1.67 -0.10
C ILE A 103 -3.07 -1.91 0.00
N LEU A 104 -2.30 -1.53 -1.01
CA LEU A 104 -0.86 -1.82 -1.04
C LEU A 104 -0.09 -1.02 0.00
N SER A 105 -0.51 0.21 0.29
CA SER A 105 0.08 1.00 1.38
C SER A 105 -0.14 0.36 2.75
N ALA A 106 -1.33 -0.18 2.99
CA ALA A 106 -1.61 -0.92 4.21
C ALA A 106 -0.81 -2.23 4.28
N LEU A 107 -0.77 -3.02 3.21
CA LEU A 107 -0.05 -4.30 3.15
C LEU A 107 1.46 -4.10 3.34
N LEU A 108 2.08 -3.14 2.64
CA LEU A 108 3.50 -2.83 2.79
C LEU A 108 3.84 -2.30 4.19
N ALA A 109 2.91 -1.58 4.82
CA ALA A 109 3.12 -1.08 6.17
C ALA A 109 3.09 -2.20 7.23
N VAL A 110 2.26 -3.23 7.06
CA VAL A 110 2.17 -4.34 8.03
C VAL A 110 3.04 -5.55 7.67
N GLY A 111 3.54 -5.61 6.44
CA GLY A 111 4.40 -6.67 5.93
C GLY A 111 5.65 -6.86 6.79
N GLU A 112 6.02 -8.12 7.00
CA GLU A 112 7.20 -8.51 7.79
C GLU A 112 8.25 -9.10 6.84
N PRO A 113 9.56 -9.00 7.16
CA PRO A 113 10.63 -9.48 6.29
C PRO A 113 10.50 -10.95 5.85
N GLU A 114 9.88 -11.78 6.69
CA GLU A 114 9.65 -13.20 6.45
C GLU A 114 8.42 -13.49 5.58
N MET A 115 7.60 -12.46 5.29
CA MET A 115 6.39 -12.61 4.48
C MET A 115 6.76 -12.91 3.03
N THR A 116 6.27 -14.05 2.52
CA THR A 116 6.48 -14.41 1.11
C THR A 116 5.61 -13.56 0.19
N GLY A 117 6.08 -13.28 -1.03
CA GLY A 117 5.29 -12.58 -2.05
C GLY A 117 4.03 -13.30 -2.52
N LYS A 118 3.85 -14.59 -2.18
CA LYS A 118 2.57 -15.31 -2.40
C LYS A 118 1.53 -15.00 -1.32
N ARG A 119 1.99 -14.59 -0.13
CA ARG A 119 1.13 -14.23 1.01
C ARG A 119 0.79 -12.76 1.02
N PHE A 120 1.75 -11.92 0.64
CA PHE A 120 1.54 -10.52 0.30
C PHE A 120 0.52 -10.43 -0.85
#